data_AF-A0A6F8YAJ6-F1
#
_entry.id   AF-A0A6F8YAJ6-F1
#
_cell.length_a   1.000
_cell.length_b   1.000
_cell.length_c   1.000
_cell.angle_alpha   90.00
_cell.angle_beta   90.00
_cell.angle_gamma   90.00
#
_symmetry.space_group_name_H-M   'P 1'
#
loop_
_entity.id
_entity.type
_entity.pdbx_description
1 polymer ?
#
loop_
_entity_poly.entity_id
_entity_poly.type
_entity_poly.pdbx_seq_one_letter_code
_entity_poly.pdbx_strand_id
1 'polypeptide(L)'
;MRRGTWKPTDRVDGPLDRVFDGLRATFPELWVERLRVTHAADDDNVWYLGRQGSDLEIQIDSAPGGAPPFILESETALETVDDVRTALERLSEWLRR
;
A
#
# COMPACT_ATOMS: atom_id res chain seq x y z
N MET A 1 18.23 2.18 -3.79
CA MET A 1 17.19 2.30 -4.83
C MET A 1 16.38 3.56 -4.57
N ARG A 2 16.04 4.36 -5.59
CA ARG A 2 15.10 5.48 -5.40
C ARG A 2 13.69 4.87 -5.44
N ARG A 3 13.04 4.81 -4.29
CA ARG A 3 11.64 4.36 -4.19
C ARG A 3 10.77 5.35 -4.97
N GLY A 4 10.06 4.84 -5.97
CA GLY A 4 9.27 5.61 -6.92
C GLY A 4 8.00 6.18 -6.30
N THR A 5 7.53 7.29 -6.87
CA THR A 5 6.21 7.84 -6.58
C THR A 5 5.18 7.09 -7.41
N TRP A 6 4.16 6.50 -6.78
CA TRP A 6 2.99 5.92 -7.46
C TRP A 6 2.30 6.96 -8.36
N LYS A 7 1.96 6.53 -9.57
CA LYS A 7 1.41 7.38 -10.64
C LYS A 7 0.04 6.86 -11.06
N PRO A 8 -0.76 7.66 -11.78
CA PRO A 8 -2.02 7.20 -12.34
C PRO A 8 -1.92 5.91 -13.19
N THR A 9 -0.77 5.67 -13.84
CA THR A 9 -0.51 4.46 -14.62
C THR A 9 -0.27 3.20 -13.78
N ASP A 10 -0.06 3.35 -12.48
CA ASP A 10 0.16 2.26 -11.54
C ASP A 10 -1.14 1.88 -10.83
N ARG A 11 -2.28 2.46 -11.20
CA ARG A 11 -3.59 2.13 -10.63
C ARG A 11 -4.03 0.72 -11.02
N VAL A 12 -4.79 0.09 -10.13
CA VAL A 12 -5.42 -1.22 -10.35
C VAL A 12 -6.92 -1.11 -10.62
N ASP A 13 -7.44 0.11 -10.71
CA ASP A 13 -8.86 0.47 -10.88
C ASP A 13 -9.76 -0.12 -9.78
N GLY A 14 -9.22 -0.20 -8.56
CA GLY A 14 -9.78 -0.95 -7.44
C GLY A 14 -9.91 -0.16 -6.13
N PRO A 15 -10.53 -0.76 -5.09
CA PRO A 15 -10.61 -0.18 -3.75
C PRO A 15 -9.26 0.25 -3.17
N LEU A 16 -8.18 -0.49 -3.46
CA LEU A 16 -6.81 -0.16 -3.06
C LEU A 16 -6.35 1.23 -3.53
N ASP A 17 -6.74 1.66 -4.74
CA ASP A 17 -6.37 2.99 -5.25
C ASP A 17 -6.93 4.11 -4.36
N ARG A 18 -8.10 3.89 -3.76
CA ARG A 18 -8.72 4.85 -2.82
C ARG A 18 -7.95 4.94 -1.50
N VAL A 19 -7.35 3.83 -1.07
CA VAL A 19 -6.44 3.82 0.08
C VAL A 19 -5.22 4.68 -0.24
N PHE A 20 -4.58 4.46 -1.39
CA PHE A 20 -3.40 5.24 -1.81
C PHE A 20 -3.70 6.72 -2.03
N ASP A 21 -4.84 7.06 -2.64
CA ASP A 21 -5.29 8.45 -2.80
C ASP A 21 -5.46 9.13 -1.43
N GLY A 22 -6.12 8.46 -0.47
CA GLY A 22 -6.32 8.98 0.88
C GLY A 22 -5.01 9.16 1.65
N LEU A 23 -4.09 8.21 1.54
CA LEU A 23 -2.77 8.30 2.17
C LEU A 23 -1.96 9.45 1.60
N ARG A 24 -1.93 9.64 0.29
CA ARG A 24 -1.19 10.74 -0.35
C ARG A 24 -1.75 12.12 -0.04
N ALA A 25 -3.06 12.23 0.14
CA ALA A 25 -3.67 13.47 0.60
C ALA A 25 -3.19 13.85 2.02
N THR A 26 -2.82 12.86 2.83
CA THR A 26 -2.34 13.05 4.22
C THR A 26 -0.81 13.16 4.30
N PHE A 27 -0.09 12.41 3.48
CA PHE A 27 1.38 12.32 3.44
C PHE A 27 1.89 12.61 2.01
N PRO A 28 2.10 13.89 1.64
CA PRO A 28 2.54 14.26 0.29
C PRO A 28 3.90 13.64 -0.12
N GLU A 29 4.73 13.26 0.85
CA GLU A 29 6.02 12.60 0.70
C GLU A 29 5.95 11.06 0.62
N LEU A 30 4.74 10.50 0.57
CA LEU A 30 4.53 9.06 0.46
C LEU A 30 5.13 8.51 -0.84
N TRP A 31 5.96 7.49 -0.72
CA TRP A 31 6.34 6.61 -1.81
C TRP A 31 5.51 5.32 -1.74
N VAL A 32 5.18 4.77 -2.90
CA VAL A 32 4.40 3.54 -3.04
C VAL A 32 4.93 2.80 -4.26
N GLU A 33 5.24 1.51 -4.11
CA GLU A 33 5.84 0.67 -5.14
C GLU A 33 5.15 -0.70 -5.19
N ARG A 34 4.89 -1.18 -6.41
CA ARG A 34 4.36 -2.53 -6.61
C ARG A 34 5.49 -3.55 -6.54
N LEU A 35 5.27 -4.66 -5.84
CA LEU A 35 6.15 -5.82 -5.97
C LEU A 35 6.07 -6.31 -7.42
N ARG A 36 7.24 -6.46 -8.06
CA ARG A 36 7.33 -7.06 -9.39
C ARG A 36 7.79 -8.49 -9.23
N VAL A 37 6.86 -9.44 -9.32
CA VAL A 37 7.18 -10.86 -9.41
C VAL A 37 7.32 -11.27 -10.87
N THR A 38 8.15 -12.28 -11.12
CA THR A 38 8.53 -12.71 -12.47
C THR A 38 7.67 -13.86 -13.02
N HIS A 39 6.73 -14.39 -12.24
CA HIS A 39 5.90 -15.54 -12.64
C HIS A 39 4.45 -15.12 -12.87
N ALA A 40 3.90 -15.47 -14.04
CA ALA A 40 2.56 -15.08 -14.47
C ALA A 40 1.39 -15.65 -13.63
N ALA A 41 1.67 -16.48 -12.63
CA ALA A 41 0.69 -17.07 -11.73
C ALA A 41 0.68 -16.43 -10.34
N ASP A 42 1.61 -15.51 -10.05
CA ASP A 42 1.64 -14.78 -8.80
C ASP A 42 0.69 -13.58 -8.91
N ASP A 43 -0.18 -13.39 -7.92
CA ASP A 43 -1.03 -12.20 -7.86
C ASP A 43 -0.15 -10.99 -7.54
N ASP A 44 0.03 -10.09 -8.49
CA ASP A 44 0.89 -8.90 -8.38
C ASP A 44 0.35 -7.85 -7.38
N ASN A 45 -0.65 -8.16 -6.56
CA ASN A 45 -1.35 -7.17 -5.72
C ASN A 45 -0.68 -6.88 -4.37
N VAL A 46 0.63 -7.17 -4.29
CA VAL A 46 1.49 -6.78 -3.18
C VAL A 46 2.16 -5.44 -3.48
N TRP A 47 2.07 -4.52 -2.53
CA TRP A 47 2.63 -3.18 -2.62
C TRP A 47 3.41 -2.85 -1.36
N TYR A 48 4.46 -2.04 -1.52
CA TYR A 48 5.22 -1.45 -0.43
C TYR A 48 5.01 0.05 -0.40
N LEU A 49 4.94 0.63 0.80
CA LEU A 49 4.77 2.06 0.99
C LEU A 49 5.52 2.56 2.23
N GLY A 50 5.82 3.86 2.22
CA GLY A 50 6.48 4.55 3.33
C GLY A 50 6.66 6.04 3.03
N ARG A 51 7.34 6.75 3.93
CA ARG A 51 7.60 8.19 3.80
C ARG A 51 9.05 8.45 3.43
N GLN A 52 9.30 9.48 2.64
CA GLN A 52 10.68 9.92 2.39
C GLN A 52 11.33 10.36 3.72
N GLY A 53 12.52 9.81 4.01
CA GLY A 53 13.26 10.12 5.24
C GLY A 53 12.86 9.31 6.48
N SER A 54 11.93 8.36 6.34
CA SER A 54 11.66 7.33 7.35
C SER A 54 12.17 5.97 6.86
N ASP A 55 12.67 5.15 7.79
CA ASP A 55 13.05 3.77 7.53
C ASP A 55 11.84 2.81 7.59
N LEU A 56 10.66 3.31 7.98
CA LEU A 56 9.43 2.52 8.01
C LEU A 56 9.02 2.09 6.59
N GLU A 57 8.92 0.79 6.41
CA GLU A 57 8.33 0.13 5.26
C GLU A 57 7.09 -0.64 5.70
N ILE A 58 6.00 -0.47 4.95
CA ILE A 58 4.75 -1.19 5.14
C ILE A 58 4.42 -1.91 3.85
N GLN A 59 4.06 -3.18 3.94
CA GLN A 59 3.48 -3.96 2.87
C GLN A 59 1.95 -3.94 2.97
N ILE A 60 1.29 -3.88 1.82
CA ILE A 60 -0.14 -4.14 1.68
C ILE A 60 -0.35 -5.14 0.55
N ASP A 61 -1.00 -6.26 0.87
CA ASP A 61 -1.48 -7.25 -0.09
C ASP A 61 -3.02 -7.16 -0.18
N SER A 62 -3.56 -7.45 -1.35
CA SER A 62 -4.99 -7.35 -1.64
C SER A 62 -5.43 -8.43 -2.62
N ALA A 63 -6.72 -8.75 -2.59
CA ALA A 63 -7.32 -9.67 -3.55
C ALA A 63 -7.29 -9.10 -4.99
N PRO A 64 -7.53 -9.94 -6.04
CA PRO A 64 -7.56 -9.52 -7.43
C PRO A 64 -8.31 -8.21 -7.67
N GLY A 65 -7.69 -7.29 -8.41
CA GLY A 65 -8.25 -5.98 -8.72
C GLY A 65 -8.21 -5.00 -7.55
N GLY A 66 -7.27 -5.16 -6.62
CA GLY A 66 -7.11 -4.26 -5.47
C GLY A 66 -8.26 -4.34 -4.47
N ALA A 67 -8.95 -5.47 -4.41
CA ALA A 67 -10.13 -5.64 -3.55
C ALA A 67 -9.73 -6.08 -2.13
N PRO A 68 -10.53 -5.75 -1.11
CA PRO A 68 -10.37 -6.35 0.21
C PRO A 68 -10.64 -7.87 0.15
N PRO A 69 -10.15 -8.66 1.12
CA PRO A 69 -9.43 -8.21 2.31
C PRO A 69 -8.04 -7.66 2.01
N PHE A 70 -7.61 -6.66 2.79
CA PHE A 70 -6.26 -6.12 2.76
C PHE A 70 -5.44 -6.73 3.88
N ILE A 71 -4.27 -7.28 3.55
CA ILE A 71 -3.29 -7.75 4.53
C ILE A 71 -2.23 -6.66 4.66
N LEU A 72 -2.17 -6.03 5.83
CA LEU A 72 -1.25 -4.95 6.16
C LEU A 72 -0.12 -5.50 7.01
N GLU A 73 1.12 -5.27 6.62
CA GLU A 73 2.28 -5.79 7.33
C GLU A 73 3.37 -4.73 7.47
N SER A 74 4.01 -4.69 8.64
CA SER A 74 5.21 -3.91 8.93
C SER A 74 6.16 -4.79 9.75
N GLU A 75 7.34 -4.29 10.07
CA GLU A 75 8.31 -5.03 10.90
C GLU A 75 7.75 -5.51 12.25
N THR A 76 6.70 -4.86 12.78
CA THR A 76 6.19 -5.12 14.15
C THR A 76 4.71 -5.47 14.21
N ALA A 77 3.99 -5.48 13.08
CA ALA A 77 2.55 -5.68 13.07
C ALA A 77 2.07 -6.36 11.78
N LEU A 78 1.06 -7.20 11.93
CA LEU A 78 0.33 -7.86 10.84
C LEU A 78 -1.17 -7.77 11.14
N GLU A 79 -1.94 -7.17 10.24
CA GLU A 79 -3.38 -6.99 10.39
C GLU A 79 -4.10 -7.31 9.07
N THR A 80 -5.29 -7.91 9.16
CA THR A 80 -6.19 -8.10 8.01
C THR A 80 -7.43 -7.24 8.21
N VAL A 81 -7.80 -6.46 7.20
CA VAL A 81 -8.93 -5.54 7.25
C VAL A 81 -9.78 -5.66 5.99
N ASP A 82 -11.10 -5.58 6.15
CA ASP A 82 -12.05 -5.91 5.09
C ASP A 82 -12.58 -4.69 4.31
N ASP A 83 -12.10 -3.49 4.63
CA ASP A 83 -12.58 -2.26 4.00
C ASP A 83 -11.52 -1.15 3.89
N VAL A 84 -11.75 -0.24 2.93
CA VAL A 84 -10.86 0.88 2.59
C VAL A 84 -10.66 1.85 3.75
N ARG A 85 -11.72 2.13 4.52
CA ARG A 85 -11.66 3.12 5.59
C ARG A 85 -10.76 2.60 6.71
N THR A 86 -10.96 1.35 7.13
CA THR A 86 -10.15 0.73 8.18
C THR A 86 -8.69 0.59 7.73
N ALA A 87 -8.43 0.22 6.47
CA ALA A 87 -7.07 0.20 5.92
C ALA A 87 -6.41 1.58 5.95
N LEU A 88 -7.11 2.61 5.48
CA LEU A 88 -6.61 3.98 5.48
C LEU A 88 -6.31 4.49 6.90
N GLU A 89 -7.20 4.22 7.86
CA GLU A 89 -7.03 4.59 9.26
C GLU A 89 -5.77 3.92 9.86
N ARG A 90 -5.62 2.61 9.66
CA ARG A 90 -4.51 1.83 10.21
C ARG A 90 -3.16 2.21 9.61
N LEU A 91 -3.09 2.31 8.29
CA LEU A 91 -1.88 2.72 7.59
C LEU A 91 -1.48 4.15 7.95
N SER A 92 -2.45 5.07 8.08
CA SER A 92 -2.18 6.43 8.53
C SER A 92 -1.66 6.49 9.97
N GLU A 93 -2.11 5.59 10.84
CA GLU A 93 -1.57 5.48 12.19
C GLU A 93 -0.10 5.02 12.16
N TRP A 94 0.21 3.99 11.38
CA TRP A 94 1.56 3.45 11.28
C TRP A 94 2.54 4.47 10.68
N LEU A 95 2.14 5.19 9.62
CA LEU A 95 2.98 6.19 8.93
C LEU A 95 3.27 7.46 9.75
N ARG A 96 2.55 7.70 10.86
CA ARG A 96 2.83 8.83 11.76
C ARG A 96 3.91 8.54 12.79
N ARG A 97 4.27 7.27 12.98
CA ARG A 97 5.33 6.83 13.89
C ARG A 97 6.69 7.18 13.29
#